data_AF-A0A968TES8-F1
#
_entry.id   AF-A0A968TES8-F1
#
_cell.length_a   1.000
_cell.length_b   1.000
_cell.length_c   1.000
_cell.angle_alpha   90.00
_cell.angle_beta   90.00
_cell.angle_gamma   90.00
#
_symmetry.space_group_name_H-M   'P 1'
#
loop_
_entity.id
_entity.type
_entity.pdbx_description
1 polymer ?
#
loop_
_entity_poly.entity_id
_entity_poly.type
_entity_poly.pdbx_seq_one_letter_code
_entity_poly.pdbx_strand_id
1 'polypeptide(L)'
;MSQKSDLPFGSEFSPSQISLRQVLEFAEKYGGDWKAFENAIYTEYFASYSTSEDNKRKLANNTKLGMIAYGLIDRDSNLTDFGRQLLNLENDESALYAALARHILLTLNGMSMVQCIQDMVAAGEQVNLTTLREALAIRDIHYPSGGKHPSIMRLWLAKAGVFVGDRWQIDETRLKEVLGIDGSEFDVLANFTSEQRAFLRALANTGVITPQPANEITRLASATYGVKFPEKSLPKLVLNDIEKAGYITTQKTTAGRGAKPFLVAPTEKLIAEVVTPLLDQLGRQTDPKLRQMLKKPLNDILKELTSSDRHIAGLALEALGFKLMRLIDMDYIATRLRGKATGGAEVDLIFESTRLVYSRWQVQCKILTVSHLMMLPKKLV
;
A
#
# COMPACT_ATOMS: atom_id res chain seq x y z
N MET A 1 5.22 -6.82 -35.05
CA MET A 1 4.07 -6.70 -34.11
C MET A 1 4.40 -5.56 -33.16
N SER A 2 3.54 -4.54 -33.02
CA SER A 2 3.81 -3.47 -32.04
C SER A 2 3.72 -4.05 -30.63
N GLN A 3 4.71 -3.77 -29.79
CA GLN A 3 4.68 -4.13 -28.38
C GLN A 3 3.43 -3.53 -27.73
N LYS A 4 2.75 -4.32 -26.89
CA LYS A 4 1.58 -3.85 -26.13
C LYS A 4 2.06 -2.85 -25.07
N SER A 5 1.31 -1.76 -24.86
CA SER A 5 1.59 -0.78 -23.80
C SER A 5 1.40 -1.42 -22.42
N ASP A 6 2.33 -1.15 -21.50
CA ASP A 6 2.27 -1.52 -20.09
C ASP A 6 1.47 -0.52 -19.25
N LEU A 7 1.28 0.70 -19.77
CA LEU A 7 0.31 1.66 -19.22
C LEU A 7 -1.05 1.49 -19.91
N PRO A 8 -2.18 1.61 -19.17
CA PRO A 8 -3.52 1.47 -19.73
C PRO A 8 -3.77 2.53 -20.81
N PHE A 9 -4.45 2.11 -21.87
CA PHE A 9 -4.99 3.05 -22.84
C PHE A 9 -5.97 3.99 -22.13
N GLY A 10 -5.87 5.29 -22.37
CA GLY A 10 -6.70 6.29 -21.69
C GLY A 10 -7.23 7.38 -22.60
N SER A 11 -7.01 7.31 -23.92
CA SER A 11 -7.48 8.37 -24.82
C SER A 11 -9.00 8.56 -24.67
N GLU A 12 -9.42 9.80 -24.48
CA GLU A 12 -10.80 10.21 -24.20
C GLU A 12 -11.47 9.63 -22.94
N PHE A 13 -10.75 8.84 -22.16
CA PHE A 13 -11.10 8.48 -20.78
C PHE A 13 -10.31 9.38 -19.82
N SER A 14 -10.64 10.67 -19.80
CA SER A 14 -9.94 11.71 -19.05
C SER A 14 -10.91 12.47 -18.15
N PRO A 15 -10.54 12.83 -16.91
CA PRO A 15 -11.41 13.64 -16.05
C PRO A 15 -11.60 15.08 -16.55
N SER A 16 -10.79 15.53 -17.52
CA SER A 16 -11.00 16.82 -18.20
C SER A 16 -12.05 16.75 -19.32
N GLN A 17 -12.48 15.54 -19.66
CA GLN A 17 -13.34 15.26 -20.81
C GLN A 17 -14.68 14.65 -20.40
N ILE A 18 -14.67 13.75 -19.41
CA ILE A 18 -15.82 12.95 -18.99
C ILE A 18 -16.02 13.00 -17.48
N SER A 19 -17.26 12.73 -17.04
CA SER A 19 -17.55 12.44 -15.64
C SER A 19 -17.46 10.93 -15.40
N LEU A 20 -16.59 10.51 -14.48
CA LEU A 20 -16.43 9.08 -14.12
C LEU A 20 -17.75 8.47 -13.64
N ARG A 21 -18.50 9.21 -12.82
CA ARG A 21 -19.81 8.77 -12.31
C ARG A 21 -20.76 8.47 -13.47
N GLN A 22 -20.92 9.44 -14.37
CA GLN A 22 -21.91 9.36 -15.44
C GLN A 22 -21.60 8.23 -16.43
N VAL A 23 -20.32 7.98 -16.73
CA VAL A 23 -19.96 6.83 -17.59
C VAL A 23 -20.15 5.48 -16.90
N LEU A 24 -20.05 5.41 -15.56
CA LEU A 24 -20.40 4.19 -14.80
C LEU A 24 -21.92 3.96 -14.80
N GLU A 25 -22.72 5.03 -14.67
CA GLU A 25 -24.20 4.97 -14.78
C GLU A 25 -24.65 4.54 -16.19
N PHE A 26 -23.96 5.00 -17.24
CA PHE A 26 -24.21 4.51 -18.60
C PHE A 26 -23.92 3.00 -18.71
N ALA A 27 -22.84 2.52 -18.08
CA ALA A 27 -22.49 1.09 -18.11
C ALA A 27 -23.49 0.25 -17.30
N GLU A 28 -24.02 0.76 -16.19
CA GLU A 28 -25.11 0.12 -15.46
C GLU A 28 -26.37 0.01 -16.33
N LYS A 29 -26.75 1.11 -16.98
CA LYS A 29 -27.99 1.19 -17.76
C LYS A 29 -27.94 0.39 -19.07
N TYR A 30 -26.80 0.39 -19.76
CA TYR A 30 -26.66 -0.18 -21.10
C TYR A 30 -25.71 -1.39 -21.15
N GLY A 31 -25.30 -1.94 -20.01
CA GLY A 31 -24.44 -3.12 -19.95
C GLY A 31 -25.02 -4.29 -20.74
N GLY A 32 -24.19 -4.93 -21.56
CA GLY A 32 -24.60 -5.98 -22.50
C GLY A 32 -24.97 -5.45 -23.89
N ASP A 33 -25.23 -4.13 -24.03
CA ASP A 33 -25.40 -3.43 -25.30
C ASP A 33 -24.34 -2.33 -25.45
N TRP A 34 -23.13 -2.75 -25.84
CA TRP A 34 -22.00 -1.83 -26.02
C TRP A 34 -22.28 -0.73 -27.05
N LYS A 35 -23.21 -0.91 -28.00
CA LYS A 35 -23.56 0.11 -28.99
C LYS A 35 -24.42 1.20 -28.37
N ALA A 36 -25.41 0.83 -27.55
CA ALA A 36 -26.22 1.78 -26.79
C ALA A 36 -25.33 2.57 -25.81
N PHE A 37 -24.41 1.88 -25.14
CA PHE A 37 -23.42 2.50 -24.26
C PHE A 37 -22.54 3.53 -25.00
N GLU A 38 -21.93 3.16 -26.13
CA GLU A 38 -21.14 4.09 -26.94
C GLU A 38 -21.97 5.27 -27.44
N ASN A 39 -23.22 5.04 -27.82
CA ASN A 39 -24.10 6.11 -28.27
C ASN A 39 -24.43 7.09 -27.13
N ALA A 40 -24.60 6.60 -25.90
CA ALA A 40 -24.79 7.47 -24.73
C ALA A 40 -23.57 8.36 -24.48
N ILE A 41 -22.36 7.79 -24.52
CA ILE A 41 -21.10 8.55 -24.42
C ILE A 41 -20.98 9.58 -25.55
N TYR A 42 -21.27 9.17 -26.78
CA TYR A 42 -21.24 10.05 -27.95
C TYR A 42 -22.16 11.26 -27.78
N THR A 43 -23.42 11.00 -27.43
CA THR A 43 -24.43 12.06 -27.27
C THR A 43 -24.04 13.04 -26.17
N GLU A 44 -23.54 12.53 -25.04
CA GLU A 44 -23.20 13.34 -23.88
C GLU A 44 -21.94 14.20 -24.11
N TYR A 45 -20.86 13.60 -24.63
CA TYR A 45 -19.53 14.24 -24.58
C TYR A 45 -19.00 14.70 -25.94
N PHE A 46 -19.49 14.15 -27.07
CA PHE A 46 -18.81 14.31 -28.37
C PHE A 46 -19.71 14.83 -29.51
N ALA A 47 -21.03 14.79 -29.38
CA ALA A 47 -21.96 15.18 -30.45
C ALA A 47 -21.77 16.62 -30.94
N SER A 48 -21.38 17.53 -30.05
CA SER A 48 -21.18 18.96 -30.33
C SER A 48 -19.82 19.31 -30.94
N TYR A 49 -18.91 18.35 -31.09
CA TYR A 49 -17.54 18.62 -31.54
C TYR A 49 -17.52 19.10 -33.00
N SER A 50 -16.61 20.02 -33.33
CA SER A 50 -16.41 20.52 -34.70
C SER A 50 -15.53 19.58 -35.53
N THR A 51 -15.96 18.33 -35.70
CA THR A 51 -15.28 17.32 -36.53
C THR A 51 -16.31 16.42 -37.23
N SER A 52 -15.87 15.47 -38.07
CA SER A 52 -16.76 14.53 -38.75
C SER A 52 -17.48 13.61 -37.77
N GLU A 53 -18.69 13.17 -38.13
CA GLU A 53 -19.48 12.21 -37.34
C GLU A 53 -18.69 10.93 -37.04
N ASP A 54 -17.95 10.41 -38.02
CA ASP A 54 -17.07 9.25 -37.83
C ASP A 54 -16.01 9.48 -36.76
N ASN A 55 -15.42 10.67 -36.71
CA ASN A 55 -14.43 11.01 -35.69
C ASN A 55 -15.08 11.13 -34.31
N LYS A 56 -16.24 11.77 -34.20
CA LYS A 56 -16.97 11.85 -32.92
C LYS A 56 -17.31 10.47 -32.36
N ARG A 57 -17.75 9.54 -33.21
CA ARG A 57 -18.02 8.15 -32.82
C ARG A 57 -16.75 7.41 -32.38
N LYS A 58 -15.62 7.65 -33.05
CA LYS A 58 -14.32 7.11 -32.61
C LYS A 58 -13.91 7.63 -31.25
N LEU A 59 -14.16 8.91 -30.94
CA LEU A 59 -13.88 9.46 -29.61
C LEU A 59 -14.69 8.75 -28.52
N ALA A 60 -15.98 8.51 -28.75
CA ALA A 60 -16.82 7.74 -27.82
C ALA A 60 -16.33 6.30 -27.61
N ASN A 61 -15.95 5.61 -28.69
CA ASN A 61 -15.34 4.28 -28.59
C ASN A 61 -14.00 4.32 -27.83
N ASN A 62 -13.18 5.36 -27.99
CA ASN A 62 -11.94 5.50 -27.23
C ASN A 62 -12.21 5.60 -25.72
N THR A 63 -13.27 6.32 -25.29
CA THR A 63 -13.69 6.34 -23.88
C THR A 63 -14.05 4.92 -23.40
N LYS A 64 -14.81 4.13 -24.18
CA LYS A 64 -15.10 2.72 -23.86
C LYS A 64 -13.82 1.89 -23.71
N LEU A 65 -12.90 2.00 -24.68
CA LEU A 65 -11.62 1.29 -24.65
C LEU A 65 -10.78 1.69 -23.42
N GLY A 66 -10.83 2.95 -23.02
CA GLY A 66 -10.20 3.43 -21.78
C GLY A 66 -10.81 2.80 -20.55
N MET A 67 -12.14 2.76 -20.44
CA MET A 67 -12.83 2.11 -19.32
C MET A 67 -12.50 0.61 -19.23
N ILE A 68 -12.36 -0.08 -20.36
CA ILE A 68 -11.89 -1.48 -20.40
C ILE A 68 -10.44 -1.57 -19.90
N ALA A 69 -9.55 -0.70 -20.37
CA ALA A 69 -8.13 -0.73 -19.99
C ALA A 69 -7.90 -0.40 -18.51
N TYR A 70 -8.80 0.37 -17.89
CA TYR A 70 -8.82 0.67 -16.45
C TYR A 70 -9.63 -0.34 -15.64
N GLY A 71 -10.11 -1.43 -16.27
CA GLY A 71 -10.78 -2.54 -15.58
C GLY A 71 -12.18 -2.24 -15.06
N LEU A 72 -12.85 -1.20 -15.57
CA LEU A 72 -14.17 -0.77 -15.08
C LEU A 72 -15.32 -1.54 -15.74
N ILE A 73 -15.16 -1.88 -17.01
CA ILE A 73 -16.15 -2.61 -17.80
C ILE A 73 -15.49 -3.71 -18.64
N ASP A 74 -16.27 -4.69 -19.07
CA ASP A 74 -15.87 -5.66 -20.08
C ASP A 74 -16.11 -5.15 -21.52
N ARG A 75 -15.91 -6.02 -22.53
CA ARG A 75 -16.05 -5.65 -23.94
C ARG A 75 -17.48 -5.34 -24.37
N ASP A 76 -18.45 -5.89 -23.66
CA ASP A 76 -19.88 -5.70 -23.90
C ASP A 76 -20.45 -4.59 -23.00
N SER A 77 -19.57 -3.78 -22.40
CA SER A 77 -19.88 -2.67 -21.51
C SER A 77 -20.55 -3.07 -20.19
N ASN A 78 -20.50 -4.34 -19.78
CA ASN A 78 -20.94 -4.72 -18.44
C ASN A 78 -19.94 -4.20 -17.41
N LEU A 79 -20.43 -3.65 -16.30
CA LEU A 79 -19.58 -3.32 -15.16
C LEU A 79 -18.85 -4.57 -14.66
N THR A 80 -17.55 -4.45 -14.42
CA THR A 80 -16.78 -5.42 -13.65
C THR A 80 -17.13 -5.32 -12.16
N ASP A 81 -16.61 -6.23 -11.34
CA ASP A 81 -16.76 -6.11 -9.88
C ASP A 81 -16.19 -4.80 -9.35
N PHE A 82 -15.06 -4.35 -9.91
CA PHE A 82 -14.46 -3.07 -9.57
C PHE A 82 -15.33 -1.89 -10.06
N GLY A 83 -15.87 -1.96 -11.28
CA GLY A 83 -16.80 -0.95 -11.80
C GLY A 83 -18.05 -0.80 -10.92
N ARG A 84 -18.65 -1.93 -10.51
CA ARG A 84 -19.79 -1.95 -9.56
C ARG A 84 -19.41 -1.38 -8.20
N GLN A 85 -18.23 -1.73 -7.68
CA GLN A 85 -17.74 -1.16 -6.43
C GLN A 85 -17.66 0.37 -6.50
N LEU A 86 -17.11 0.93 -7.59
CA LEU A 86 -17.03 2.37 -7.78
C LEU A 86 -18.41 3.02 -7.89
N LEU A 87 -19.33 2.40 -8.63
CA LEU A 87 -20.69 2.90 -8.78
C LEU A 87 -21.42 2.99 -7.43
N ASN A 88 -21.24 1.99 -6.56
CA ASN A 88 -21.87 1.92 -5.23
C ASN A 88 -21.34 2.96 -4.22
N LEU A 89 -20.28 3.72 -4.53
CA LEU A 89 -19.80 4.84 -3.71
C LEU A 89 -20.70 6.07 -3.91
N GLU A 90 -22.01 5.92 -3.76
CA GLU A 90 -23.02 6.93 -4.10
C GLU A 90 -22.73 8.29 -3.45
N ASN A 91 -22.74 9.36 -4.26
CA ASN A 91 -22.56 10.76 -3.87
C ASN A 91 -21.24 11.16 -3.19
N ASP A 92 -20.31 10.23 -2.98
CA ASP A 92 -18.96 10.54 -2.47
C ASP A 92 -17.95 10.57 -3.62
N GLU A 93 -17.83 11.73 -4.26
CA GLU A 93 -16.82 11.94 -5.32
C GLU A 93 -15.39 11.73 -4.82
N SER A 94 -15.10 12.11 -3.58
CA SER A 94 -13.77 11.96 -3.01
C SER A 94 -13.39 10.49 -2.86
N ALA A 95 -14.29 9.69 -2.30
CA ALA A 95 -14.11 8.24 -2.20
C ALA A 95 -14.05 7.56 -3.57
N LEU A 96 -14.87 8.01 -4.54
CA LEU A 96 -14.85 7.50 -5.91
C LEU A 96 -13.46 7.68 -6.55
N TYR A 97 -12.90 8.89 -6.52
CA TYR A 97 -11.59 9.16 -7.09
C TYR A 97 -10.46 8.51 -6.30
N ALA A 98 -10.55 8.43 -4.97
CA ALA A 98 -9.57 7.72 -4.14
C ALA A 98 -9.54 6.22 -4.47
N ALA A 99 -10.70 5.58 -4.63
CA ALA A 99 -10.79 4.17 -4.99
C ALA A 99 -10.22 3.89 -6.40
N LEU A 100 -10.53 4.74 -7.39
CA LEU A 100 -9.92 4.64 -8.73
C LEU A 100 -8.40 4.84 -8.68
N ALA A 101 -7.93 5.87 -7.98
CA ALA A 101 -6.50 6.14 -7.85
C ALA A 101 -5.76 4.99 -7.18
N ARG A 102 -6.33 4.40 -6.11
CA ARG A 102 -5.77 3.22 -5.47
C ARG A 102 -5.64 2.04 -6.44
N HIS A 103 -6.66 1.79 -7.26
CA HIS A 103 -6.60 0.76 -8.29
C HIS A 103 -5.50 1.04 -9.33
N ILE A 104 -5.40 2.28 -9.83
CA ILE A 104 -4.36 2.70 -10.79
C ILE A 104 -2.97 2.44 -10.22
N LEU A 105 -2.73 2.89 -8.99
CA LEU A 105 -1.44 2.77 -8.32
C LEU A 105 -1.03 1.30 -8.14
N LEU A 106 -1.96 0.45 -7.67
CA LEU A 106 -1.67 -0.93 -7.29
C LEU A 106 -1.70 -1.93 -8.45
N THR A 107 -2.45 -1.66 -9.52
CA THR A 107 -2.76 -2.68 -10.54
C THR A 107 -2.42 -2.26 -11.97
N LEU A 108 -2.23 -0.96 -12.24
CA LEU A 108 -2.04 -0.44 -13.60
C LEU A 108 -0.68 0.24 -13.79
N ASN A 109 0.36 -0.22 -13.10
CA ASN A 109 1.71 0.36 -13.10
C ASN A 109 1.77 1.83 -12.63
N GLY A 110 0.73 2.33 -11.94
CA GLY A 110 0.69 3.71 -11.44
C GLY A 110 1.79 4.00 -10.42
N MET A 111 2.08 3.06 -9.50
CA MET A 111 3.19 3.23 -8.56
C MET A 111 4.55 3.31 -9.26
N SER A 112 4.79 2.48 -10.27
CA SER A 112 6.04 2.52 -11.03
C SER A 112 6.21 3.84 -11.78
N MET A 113 5.12 4.41 -12.30
CA MET A 113 5.12 5.75 -12.89
C MET A 113 5.45 6.84 -11.84
N VAL A 114 4.79 6.80 -10.69
CA VAL A 114 5.02 7.75 -9.58
C VAL A 114 6.48 7.70 -9.11
N GLN A 115 7.03 6.51 -8.87
CA GLN A 115 8.42 6.33 -8.47
C GLN A 115 9.41 6.84 -9.53
N CYS A 116 9.14 6.52 -10.81
CA CYS A 116 9.96 7.03 -11.92
C CYS A 116 10.01 8.56 -11.91
N ILE A 117 8.89 9.23 -11.68
CA ILE A 117 8.81 10.68 -11.61
C ILE A 117 9.58 11.23 -10.39
N GLN A 118 9.45 10.60 -9.22
CA GLN A 118 10.20 10.99 -8.02
C GLN A 118 11.71 10.89 -8.25
N ASP A 119 12.18 9.81 -8.87
CA ASP A 119 13.59 9.59 -9.18
C ASP A 119 14.12 10.67 -10.14
N MET A 120 13.36 10.99 -11.20
CA MET A 120 13.71 12.06 -12.14
C MET A 120 13.79 13.43 -11.43
N VAL A 121 12.80 13.75 -10.59
CA VAL A 121 12.79 15.01 -9.82
C VAL A 121 13.97 15.09 -8.85
N ALA A 122 14.27 13.99 -8.15
CA ALA A 122 15.41 13.90 -7.23
C ALA A 122 16.76 14.05 -7.96
N ALA A 123 16.85 13.56 -9.20
CA ALA A 123 18.01 13.74 -10.08
C ALA A 123 18.10 15.15 -10.71
N GLY A 124 17.11 16.02 -10.48
CA GLY A 124 17.05 17.35 -11.10
C GLY A 124 16.68 17.31 -12.59
N GLU A 125 16.14 16.20 -13.07
CA GLU A 125 15.72 16.03 -14.47
C GLU A 125 14.38 16.71 -14.73
N GLN A 126 14.22 17.25 -15.94
CA GLN A 126 12.94 17.81 -16.36
C GLN A 126 11.96 16.68 -16.72
N VAL A 127 10.85 16.60 -15.99
CA VAL A 127 9.79 15.62 -16.29
C VAL A 127 8.85 16.16 -17.37
N ASN A 128 8.84 15.49 -18.53
CA ASN A 128 7.90 15.69 -19.62
C ASN A 128 7.60 14.34 -20.31
N LEU A 129 6.67 14.29 -21.27
CA LEU A 129 6.28 13.03 -21.91
C LEU A 129 7.42 12.31 -22.66
N THR A 130 8.40 13.05 -23.16
CA THR A 130 9.56 12.48 -23.86
C THR A 130 10.53 11.87 -22.86
N THR A 131 10.93 12.63 -21.83
CA THR A 131 11.89 12.18 -20.81
C THR A 131 11.30 11.08 -19.92
N LEU A 132 10.02 11.17 -19.57
CA LEU A 132 9.31 10.15 -18.80
C LEU A 132 9.25 8.82 -19.56
N ARG A 133 9.09 8.84 -20.88
CA ARG A 133 9.10 7.62 -21.70
C ARG A 133 10.44 6.91 -21.63
N GLU A 134 11.53 7.66 -21.74
CA GLU A 134 12.89 7.13 -21.68
C GLU A 134 13.19 6.55 -20.30
N ALA A 135 12.81 7.28 -19.25
CA ALA A 135 12.97 6.84 -17.87
C ALA A 135 12.14 5.59 -17.53
N LEU A 136 10.91 5.48 -18.04
CA LEU A 136 10.07 4.29 -17.89
C LEU A 136 10.60 3.10 -18.70
N ALA A 137 11.13 3.33 -19.90
CA ALA A 137 11.72 2.28 -20.73
C ALA A 137 12.95 1.63 -20.07
N ILE A 138 13.75 2.40 -19.32
CA ILE A 138 14.87 1.87 -18.51
C ILE A 138 14.36 0.92 -17.41
N ARG A 139 13.11 1.08 -16.98
CA ARG A 139 12.43 0.24 -15.98
C ARG A 139 11.57 -0.86 -16.62
N ASP A 140 11.83 -1.19 -17.89
CA ASP A 140 11.07 -2.15 -18.69
C ASP A 140 9.55 -1.85 -18.79
N ILE A 141 9.15 -0.58 -18.67
CA ILE A 141 7.76 -0.14 -18.85
C ILE A 141 7.62 0.57 -20.20
N HIS A 142 6.94 -0.10 -21.12
CA HIS A 142 6.73 0.37 -22.48
C HIS A 142 5.38 1.10 -22.64
N TYR A 143 5.38 2.20 -23.39
CA TYR A 143 4.19 2.74 -24.04
C TYR A 143 4.54 3.43 -25.37
N PRO A 144 3.58 3.59 -26.31
CA PRO A 144 3.83 4.19 -27.61
C PRO A 144 4.31 5.65 -27.51
N SER A 145 5.24 6.07 -28.37
CA SER A 145 5.83 7.42 -28.37
C SER A 145 4.81 8.55 -28.59
N GLY A 146 3.71 8.30 -29.30
CA GLY A 146 2.59 9.23 -29.46
C GLY A 146 1.46 9.04 -28.45
N GLY A 147 1.60 8.10 -27.51
CA GLY A 147 0.57 7.76 -26.55
C GLY A 147 0.47 8.79 -25.42
N LYS A 148 -0.76 9.20 -25.09
CA LYS A 148 -1.04 10.11 -23.96
C LYS A 148 -1.30 9.37 -22.65
N HIS A 149 -1.04 8.06 -22.59
CA HIS A 149 -1.38 7.18 -21.47
C HIS A 149 -0.91 7.71 -20.09
N PRO A 150 0.38 8.10 -19.90
CA PRO A 150 0.83 8.62 -18.61
C PRO A 150 0.18 9.96 -18.26
N SER A 151 -0.13 10.82 -19.24
CA SER A 151 -0.86 12.06 -18.97
C SER A 151 -2.27 11.80 -18.44
N ILE A 152 -2.99 10.86 -19.05
CA ILE A 152 -4.34 10.51 -18.61
C ILE A 152 -4.31 9.87 -17.22
N MET A 153 -3.37 8.95 -16.98
CA MET A 153 -3.17 8.37 -15.66
C MET A 153 -2.88 9.44 -14.61
N ARG A 154 -1.97 10.39 -14.90
CA ARG A 154 -1.68 11.53 -14.01
C ARG A 154 -2.94 12.34 -13.71
N LEU A 155 -3.78 12.62 -14.71
CA LEU A 155 -5.01 13.39 -14.51
C LEU A 155 -5.99 12.69 -13.56
N TRP A 156 -6.16 11.37 -13.67
CA TRP A 156 -6.99 10.61 -12.72
C TRP A 156 -6.38 10.60 -11.31
N LEU A 157 -5.06 10.42 -11.19
CA LEU A 157 -4.36 10.50 -9.91
C LEU A 157 -4.44 11.91 -9.29
N ALA A 158 -4.45 12.97 -10.11
CA ALA A 158 -4.66 14.34 -9.68
C ALA A 158 -6.07 14.59 -9.15
N LYS A 159 -7.12 13.95 -9.69
CA LYS A 159 -8.48 14.01 -9.12
C LYS A 159 -8.56 13.44 -7.71
N ALA A 160 -7.68 12.49 -7.38
CA ALA A 160 -7.52 11.98 -6.03
C ALA A 160 -6.52 12.78 -5.17
N GLY A 161 -5.93 13.86 -5.70
CA GLY A 161 -4.96 14.71 -4.99
C GLY A 161 -3.53 14.16 -4.93
N VAL A 162 -3.22 13.04 -5.59
CA VAL A 162 -1.86 12.46 -5.60
C VAL A 162 -0.87 13.36 -6.35
N PHE A 163 -1.33 14.05 -7.39
CA PHE A 163 -0.55 15.07 -8.10
C PHE A 163 -1.12 16.46 -7.81
N VAL A 164 -0.24 17.43 -7.56
CA VAL A 164 -0.62 18.80 -7.20
C VAL A 164 -0.26 19.79 -8.31
N GLY A 165 -1.25 20.58 -8.72
CA GLY A 165 -1.12 21.59 -9.76
C GLY A 165 -0.83 21.00 -11.15
N ASP A 166 -0.25 21.84 -12.01
CA ASP A 166 0.00 21.50 -13.42
C ASP A 166 1.34 20.80 -13.65
N ARG A 167 2.13 20.61 -12.59
CA ARG A 167 3.46 19.98 -12.65
C ARG A 167 3.38 18.51 -12.26
N TRP A 168 4.47 17.79 -12.52
CA TRP A 168 4.67 16.40 -12.07
C TRP A 168 5.05 16.33 -10.57
N GLN A 169 4.42 17.16 -9.73
CA GLN A 169 4.65 17.19 -8.30
C GLN A 169 3.70 16.24 -7.60
N ILE A 170 4.25 15.38 -6.76
CA ILE A 170 3.52 14.35 -6.01
C ILE A 170 3.28 14.83 -4.58
N ASP A 171 2.06 14.68 -4.10
CA ASP A 171 1.73 14.83 -2.68
C ASP A 171 1.94 13.48 -1.98
N GLU A 172 3.06 13.35 -1.27
CA GLU A 172 3.43 12.12 -0.55
C GLU A 172 2.42 11.73 0.52
N THR A 173 1.80 12.72 1.17
CA THR A 173 0.79 12.48 2.21
C THR A 173 -0.43 11.87 1.54
N ARG A 174 -0.93 12.54 0.49
CA ARG A 174 -2.12 12.05 -0.21
C ARG A 174 -1.89 10.71 -0.93
N LEU A 175 -0.70 10.49 -1.48
CA LEU A 175 -0.30 9.21 -2.05
C LEU A 175 -0.43 8.08 -1.01
N LYS A 176 0.07 8.31 0.20
CA LYS A 176 -0.05 7.35 1.31
C LYS A 176 -1.50 7.16 1.73
N GLU A 177 -2.28 8.22 1.88
CA GLU A 177 -3.71 8.12 2.23
C GLU A 177 -4.48 7.26 1.23
N VAL A 178 -4.29 7.50 -0.08
CA VAL A 178 -4.97 6.77 -1.17
C VAL A 178 -4.57 5.30 -1.19
N LEU A 179 -3.30 4.99 -0.91
CA LEU A 179 -2.84 3.60 -0.80
C LEU A 179 -3.36 2.90 0.47
N GLY A 180 -3.81 3.68 1.46
CA GLY A 180 -4.13 3.20 2.81
C GLY A 180 -2.89 3.04 3.68
N ILE A 181 -1.78 3.68 3.31
CA ILE A 181 -0.46 3.62 3.98
C ILE A 181 -0.33 4.73 5.04
N ASP A 182 -1.09 5.83 4.91
CA ASP A 182 -1.16 6.81 5.99
C ASP A 182 -2.01 6.22 7.12
N GLY A 183 -1.32 5.58 8.07
CA GLY A 183 -1.32 5.85 9.52
C GLY A 183 -2.61 6.07 10.31
N SER A 184 -3.79 6.12 9.67
CA SER A 184 -5.12 6.08 10.29
C SER A 184 -5.62 4.63 10.43
N GLU A 185 -4.76 3.64 10.20
CA GLU A 185 -4.99 2.32 10.75
C GLU A 185 -4.94 2.46 12.28
N PHE A 186 -6.12 2.28 12.88
CA PHE A 186 -6.58 2.66 14.22
C PHE A 186 -7.08 4.10 14.31
N ASP A 187 -8.39 4.27 14.11
CA ASP A 187 -9.19 5.43 14.54
C ASP A 187 -8.82 5.89 15.98
N VAL A 188 -8.35 4.92 16.78
CA VAL A 188 -7.82 5.06 18.13
C VAL A 188 -6.45 5.75 18.20
N LEU A 189 -5.49 5.41 17.33
CA LEU A 189 -4.14 5.98 17.36
C LEU A 189 -4.05 7.37 16.75
N ALA A 190 -5.02 7.76 15.92
CA ALA A 190 -5.10 9.08 15.30
C ALA A 190 -5.11 10.22 16.34
N ASN A 191 -5.63 9.97 17.55
CA ASN A 191 -5.70 10.93 18.65
C ASN A 191 -4.36 11.16 19.37
N PHE A 192 -3.31 10.37 19.08
CA PHE A 192 -2.00 10.47 19.72
C PHE A 192 -0.98 11.22 18.86
N THR A 193 0.03 11.83 19.48
CA THR A 193 1.14 12.50 18.77
C THR A 193 1.99 11.49 17.98
N SER A 194 2.84 12.00 17.07
CA SER A 194 3.74 11.16 16.27
C SER A 194 4.65 10.26 17.11
N GLU A 195 5.17 10.80 18.22
CA GLU A 195 6.03 10.14 19.19
C GLU A 195 5.28 9.04 19.94
N GLN A 196 4.05 9.35 20.38
CA GLN A 196 3.19 8.41 21.09
C GLN A 196 2.78 7.24 20.19
N ARG A 197 2.40 7.51 18.94
CA ARG A 197 2.09 6.48 17.94
C ARG A 197 3.31 5.59 17.66
N ALA A 198 4.47 6.19 17.41
CA ALA A 198 5.70 5.46 17.16
C ALA A 198 6.11 4.60 18.36
N PHE A 199 5.93 5.11 19.59
CA PHE A 199 6.20 4.36 20.81
C PHE A 199 5.29 3.15 20.96
N LEU A 200 3.96 3.33 20.80
CA LEU A 200 2.98 2.24 20.91
C LEU A 200 3.20 1.18 19.82
N ARG A 201 3.50 1.59 18.58
CA ARG A 201 3.82 0.66 17.48
C ARG A 201 5.11 -0.11 17.75
N ALA A 202 6.17 0.55 18.21
CA ALA A 202 7.42 -0.12 18.56
C ALA A 202 7.22 -1.13 19.70
N LEU A 203 6.50 -0.73 20.77
CA LEU A 203 6.18 -1.60 21.90
C LEU A 203 5.37 -2.82 21.44
N ALA A 204 4.31 -2.60 20.66
CA ALA A 204 3.48 -3.66 20.08
C ALA A 204 4.31 -4.63 19.22
N ASN A 205 5.21 -4.11 18.39
CA ASN A 205 6.05 -4.90 17.49
C ASN A 205 7.13 -5.71 18.23
N THR A 206 7.47 -5.40 19.49
CA THR A 206 8.34 -6.28 20.29
C THR A 206 7.70 -7.65 20.54
N GLY A 207 6.37 -7.71 20.59
CA GLY A 207 5.64 -8.93 20.97
C GLY A 207 5.87 -9.39 22.41
N VAL A 208 6.51 -8.57 23.25
CA VAL A 208 6.80 -8.84 24.66
C VAL A 208 5.75 -8.16 25.53
N ILE A 209 5.04 -8.96 26.32
CA ILE A 209 3.94 -8.50 27.19
C ILE A 209 4.40 -8.13 28.61
N THR A 210 5.61 -8.51 28.99
CA THR A 210 6.19 -8.18 30.30
C THR A 210 6.82 -6.79 30.30
N PRO A 211 7.07 -6.17 31.47
CA PRO A 211 7.69 -4.85 31.53
C PRO A 211 9.07 -4.78 30.86
N GLN A 212 9.28 -3.74 30.05
CA GLN A 212 10.49 -3.48 29.26
C GLN A 212 11.02 -2.05 29.51
N PRO A 213 12.33 -1.80 29.37
CA PRO A 213 12.87 -0.45 29.53
C PRO A 213 12.35 0.53 28.46
N ALA A 214 11.73 1.62 28.87
CA ALA A 214 11.14 2.61 27.96
C ALA A 214 12.17 3.23 26.99
N ASN A 215 13.42 3.37 27.42
CA ASN A 215 14.52 3.90 26.60
C ASN A 215 14.94 2.94 25.47
N GLU A 216 14.73 1.63 25.63
CA GLU A 216 14.94 0.66 24.56
C GLU A 216 13.82 0.75 23.53
N ILE A 217 12.58 0.91 23.99
CA ILE A 217 11.41 1.14 23.13
C ILE A 217 11.56 2.45 22.35
N THR A 218 12.02 3.54 22.97
CA THR A 218 12.27 4.79 22.23
C THR A 218 13.38 4.63 21.20
N ARG A 219 14.45 3.90 21.51
CA ARG A 219 15.53 3.65 20.56
C ARG A 219 15.04 2.84 19.36
N LEU A 220 14.27 1.78 19.62
CA LEU A 220 13.62 0.99 18.59
C LEU A 220 12.70 1.86 17.74
N ALA A 221 11.83 2.65 18.37
CA ALA A 221 10.93 3.56 17.69
C ALA A 221 11.65 4.62 16.86
N SER A 222 12.76 5.18 17.36
CA SER A 222 13.58 6.14 16.60
C SER A 222 14.24 5.50 15.38
N ALA A 223 14.82 4.32 15.54
CA ALA A 223 15.43 3.59 14.42
C ALA A 223 14.39 3.15 13.39
N THR A 224 13.20 2.79 13.85
CA THR A 224 12.12 2.23 13.03
C THR A 224 11.24 3.29 12.40
N TYR A 225 11.02 4.45 13.02
CA TYR A 225 10.06 5.45 12.55
C TYR A 225 10.68 6.82 12.28
N GLY A 226 11.99 6.99 12.53
CA GLY A 226 12.68 8.27 12.31
C GLY A 226 12.29 9.37 13.30
N VAL A 227 11.53 9.05 14.34
CA VAL A 227 11.02 10.01 15.32
C VAL A 227 12.06 10.26 16.41
N LYS A 228 12.22 11.53 16.84
CA LYS A 228 13.11 11.90 17.95
C LYS A 228 12.31 12.01 19.24
N PHE A 229 12.77 11.35 20.30
CA PHE A 229 12.11 11.39 21.60
C PHE A 229 12.75 12.40 22.55
N PRO A 230 11.95 13.10 23.37
CA PRO A 230 12.46 14.04 24.35
C PRO A 230 12.93 13.31 25.62
N GLU A 231 14.19 12.87 25.67
CA GLU A 231 14.71 11.97 26.72
C GLU A 231 14.41 12.44 28.17
N LYS A 232 14.56 13.74 28.46
CA LYS A 232 14.36 14.30 29.80
C LYS A 232 12.88 14.44 30.20
N SER A 233 11.98 14.56 29.23
CA SER A 233 10.55 14.76 29.44
C SER A 233 9.69 13.65 28.84
N LEU A 234 10.31 12.52 28.50
CA LEU A 234 9.65 11.34 27.92
C LEU A 234 8.41 10.91 28.72
N PRO A 235 8.43 10.84 30.07
CA PRO A 235 7.23 10.49 30.81
C PRO A 235 6.10 11.49 30.58
N LYS A 236 6.41 12.79 30.69
CA LYS A 236 5.40 13.87 30.61
C LYS A 236 4.82 14.01 29.20
N LEU A 237 5.64 13.91 28.16
CA LEU A 237 5.23 14.21 26.79
C LEU A 237 4.77 12.98 26.00
N VAL A 238 5.12 11.78 26.47
CA VAL A 238 4.80 10.53 25.74
C VAL A 238 4.07 9.55 26.63
N LEU A 239 4.68 9.10 27.74
CA LEU A 239 4.17 7.94 28.49
C LEU A 239 2.87 8.22 29.25
N ASN A 240 2.75 9.37 29.90
CA ASN A 240 1.62 9.68 30.79
C ASN A 240 0.29 9.68 30.04
N ASP A 241 0.25 10.23 28.83
CA ASP A 241 -1.00 10.35 28.07
C ASP A 241 -1.46 9.00 27.52
N ILE A 242 -0.53 8.17 27.04
CA ILE A 242 -0.84 6.81 26.55
C ILE A 242 -1.13 5.82 27.70
N GLU A 243 -0.52 6.02 28.88
CA GLU A 243 -0.85 5.29 30.11
C GLU A 243 -2.25 5.69 30.61
N LYS A 244 -2.54 7.00 30.67
CA LYS A 244 -3.87 7.51 31.06
C LYS A 244 -4.97 7.04 30.10
N ALA A 245 -4.65 6.92 28.81
CA ALA A 245 -5.56 6.37 27.82
C ALA A 245 -5.67 4.82 27.88
N GLY A 246 -4.88 4.17 28.74
CA GLY A 246 -4.98 2.76 29.08
C GLY A 246 -4.22 1.80 28.19
N TYR A 247 -3.29 2.27 27.34
CA TYR A 247 -2.55 1.43 26.38
C TYR A 247 -1.30 0.78 26.97
N ILE A 248 -0.74 1.38 28.02
CA ILE A 248 0.44 0.84 28.70
C ILE A 248 0.26 0.94 30.21
N THR A 249 1.04 0.15 30.93
CA THR A 249 1.32 0.40 32.35
C THR A 249 2.77 0.82 32.50
N THR A 250 3.03 1.82 33.35
CA THR A 250 4.40 2.23 33.69
C THR A 250 4.75 1.83 35.12
N GLN A 251 6.00 1.43 35.33
CA GLN A 251 6.55 1.18 36.65
C GLN A 251 7.87 1.94 36.79
N LYS A 252 7.99 2.71 37.87
CA LYS A 252 9.28 3.32 38.25
C LYS A 252 10.19 2.23 38.82
N THR A 253 11.42 2.19 38.34
CA THR A 253 12.44 1.25 38.82
C THR A 253 12.95 1.55 40.24
N THR A 254 12.69 2.74 40.80
CA THR A 254 13.06 3.13 42.18
C THR A 254 12.19 4.28 42.73
N ALA A 255 12.08 4.40 44.06
CA ALA A 255 11.38 5.48 44.77
C ALA A 255 12.23 6.77 45.01
N GLY A 256 13.54 6.73 44.77
CA GLY A 256 14.48 7.84 45.01
C GLY A 256 14.95 8.60 43.76
N ARG A 257 15.75 9.67 43.95
CA ARG A 257 16.39 10.44 42.86
C ARG A 257 17.54 9.65 42.23
N GLY A 258 17.24 8.85 41.21
CA GLY A 258 18.21 8.15 40.35
C GLY A 258 17.62 7.87 38.97
N ALA A 259 18.41 8.12 37.92
CA ALA A 259 17.99 8.17 36.51
C ALA A 259 17.87 6.79 35.83
N LYS A 260 17.13 5.84 36.43
CA LYS A 260 16.82 4.57 35.74
C LYS A 260 15.55 4.73 34.88
N PRO A 261 15.50 4.11 33.69
CA PRO A 261 14.38 4.25 32.77
C PRO A 261 13.10 3.63 33.35
N PHE A 262 11.95 4.20 33.01
CA PHE A 262 10.66 3.60 33.32
C PHE A 262 10.56 2.22 32.69
N LEU A 263 9.96 1.26 33.39
CA LEU A 263 9.53 0.02 32.78
C LEU A 263 8.12 0.21 32.22
N VAL A 264 7.88 -0.28 31.01
CA VAL A 264 6.60 -0.19 30.31
C VAL A 264 6.14 -1.58 29.88
N ALA A 265 4.86 -1.88 30.04
CA ALA A 265 4.25 -3.10 29.51
C ALA A 265 3.01 -2.74 28.69
N PRO A 266 2.73 -3.45 27.59
CA PRO A 266 1.50 -3.27 26.83
C PRO A 266 0.30 -3.79 27.65
N THR A 267 -0.83 -3.09 27.59
CA THR A 267 -2.09 -3.58 28.20
C THR A 267 -2.86 -4.47 27.23
N GLU A 268 -3.86 -5.19 27.75
CA GLU A 268 -4.85 -5.89 26.91
C GLU A 268 -5.54 -4.95 25.93
N LYS A 269 -5.78 -3.69 26.33
CA LYS A 269 -6.36 -2.67 25.45
C LYS A 269 -5.48 -2.40 24.23
N LEU A 270 -4.17 -2.24 24.41
CA LEU A 270 -3.25 -2.09 23.28
C LEU A 270 -3.23 -3.32 22.38
N ILE A 271 -3.29 -4.51 22.97
CA ILE A 271 -3.34 -5.74 22.20
C ILE A 271 -4.64 -5.83 21.38
N ALA A 272 -5.78 -5.54 22.00
CA ALA A 272 -7.09 -5.64 21.36
C ALA A 272 -7.31 -4.57 20.28
N GLU A 273 -6.87 -3.34 20.54
CA GLU A 273 -7.17 -2.19 19.68
C GLU A 273 -6.08 -1.88 18.66
N VAL A 274 -4.85 -2.35 18.85
CA VAL A 274 -3.73 -2.08 17.92
C VAL A 274 -3.13 -3.37 17.39
N VAL A 275 -2.73 -4.31 18.25
CA VAL A 275 -2.06 -5.54 17.78
C VAL A 275 -3.02 -6.44 16.99
N THR A 276 -4.22 -6.66 17.51
CA THR A 276 -5.21 -7.59 16.95
C THR A 276 -5.73 -7.14 15.60
N PRO A 277 -6.14 -5.86 15.38
CA PRO A 277 -6.66 -5.48 14.09
C PRO A 277 -5.54 -5.29 13.05
N LEU A 278 -4.28 -4.97 13.45
CA LEU A 278 -3.11 -5.15 12.57
C LEU A 278 -3.04 -6.61 12.10
N LEU A 279 -3.06 -7.56 13.02
CA LEU A 279 -2.98 -8.99 12.69
C LEU A 279 -4.19 -9.52 11.91
N ASP A 280 -5.38 -8.97 12.10
CA ASP A 280 -6.61 -9.41 11.40
C ASP A 280 -6.73 -8.81 10.00
N GLN A 281 -6.26 -7.57 9.79
CA GLN A 281 -6.10 -6.97 8.47
C GLN A 281 -5.12 -7.79 7.63
N LEU A 282 -3.98 -8.15 8.23
CA LEU A 282 -3.02 -9.09 7.68
C LEU A 282 -3.65 -10.48 7.46
N GLY A 283 -4.55 -10.89 8.37
CA GLY A 283 -5.30 -12.14 8.39
C GLY A 283 -6.23 -12.37 7.20
N ARG A 284 -6.66 -11.32 6.50
CA ARG A 284 -7.45 -11.42 5.26
C ARG A 284 -6.57 -11.74 4.04
N GLN A 285 -5.26 -11.58 4.16
CA GLN A 285 -4.25 -11.73 3.10
C GLN A 285 -3.19 -12.81 3.42
N THR A 286 -3.30 -13.51 4.56
CA THR A 286 -2.39 -14.57 5.01
C THR A 286 -3.05 -15.93 4.99
N ASP A 287 -2.26 -16.97 4.72
CA ASP A 287 -2.68 -18.37 4.95
C ASP A 287 -3.16 -18.54 6.42
N PRO A 288 -4.31 -19.22 6.65
CA PRO A 288 -4.83 -19.48 8.00
C PRO A 288 -3.81 -20.08 8.98
N LYS A 289 -2.85 -20.86 8.48
CA LYS A 289 -1.75 -21.43 9.28
C LYS A 289 -0.78 -20.37 9.77
N LEU A 290 -0.40 -19.41 8.90
CA LEU A 290 0.49 -18.33 9.29
C LEU A 290 -0.20 -17.43 10.33
N ARG A 291 -1.50 -17.14 10.15
CA ARG A 291 -2.30 -16.32 11.08
C ARG A 291 -2.26 -16.82 12.53
N GLN A 292 -2.33 -18.13 12.76
CA GLN A 292 -2.20 -18.71 14.11
C GLN A 292 -0.80 -18.49 14.70
N MET A 293 0.24 -18.59 13.86
CA MET A 293 1.62 -18.39 14.32
C MET A 293 1.99 -16.93 14.55
N LEU A 294 1.37 -15.98 13.84
CA LEU A 294 1.60 -14.55 14.06
C LEU A 294 1.16 -14.09 15.46
N LYS A 295 0.12 -14.73 16.01
CA LYS A 295 -0.37 -14.51 17.38
C LYS A 295 0.51 -15.15 18.44
N LYS A 296 1.47 -16.00 18.06
CA LYS A 296 2.37 -16.69 18.98
C LYS A 296 3.42 -15.72 19.55
N PRO A 297 3.73 -15.79 20.86
CA PRO A 297 4.83 -15.04 21.45
C PRO A 297 6.17 -15.37 20.79
N LEU A 298 7.08 -14.40 20.71
CA LEU A 298 8.41 -14.62 20.10
C LEU A 298 9.17 -15.76 20.79
N ASN A 299 9.10 -15.85 22.11
CA ASN A 299 9.76 -16.92 22.88
C ASN A 299 9.30 -18.32 22.45
N ASP A 300 8.03 -18.49 22.13
CA ASP A 300 7.51 -19.81 21.74
C ASP A 300 7.88 -20.14 20.29
N ILE A 301 7.93 -19.14 19.42
CA ILE A 301 8.50 -19.29 18.06
C ILE A 301 9.97 -19.71 18.15
N LEU A 302 10.77 -19.05 19.00
CA LEU A 302 12.18 -19.38 19.19
C LEU A 302 12.40 -20.80 19.72
N LYS A 303 11.52 -21.30 20.60
CA LYS A 303 11.55 -22.71 21.03
C LYS A 303 11.24 -23.66 19.87
N GLU A 304 10.19 -23.36 19.10
CA GLU A 304 9.74 -24.22 17.99
C GLU A 304 10.73 -24.29 16.83
N LEU A 305 11.57 -23.26 16.63
CA LEU A 305 12.68 -23.29 15.67
C LEU A 305 13.66 -24.44 15.93
N THR A 306 13.79 -24.89 17.17
CA THR A 306 14.68 -26.00 17.57
C THR A 306 13.98 -27.37 17.54
N SER A 307 12.73 -27.42 17.08
CA SER A 307 11.97 -28.67 17.01
C SER A 307 12.63 -29.69 16.08
N SER A 308 12.62 -30.96 16.49
CA SER A 308 13.01 -32.08 15.64
C SER A 308 12.03 -32.33 14.50
N ASP A 309 10.79 -31.85 14.62
CA ASP A 309 9.80 -31.86 13.54
C ASP A 309 10.07 -30.70 12.58
N ARG A 310 10.52 -31.05 11.37
CA ARG A 310 10.84 -30.09 10.30
C ARG A 310 9.64 -29.24 9.88
N HIS A 311 8.42 -29.75 10.01
CA HIS A 311 7.22 -28.98 9.68
C HIS A 311 6.99 -27.87 10.70
N ILE A 312 7.08 -28.20 12.00
CA ILE A 312 6.95 -27.23 13.10
C ILE A 312 8.06 -26.19 13.03
N ALA A 313 9.30 -26.63 12.89
CA ALA A 313 10.44 -25.71 12.79
C ALA A 313 10.33 -24.80 11.56
N GLY A 314 9.87 -25.33 10.41
CA GLY A 314 9.71 -24.56 9.17
C GLY A 314 8.68 -23.44 9.31
N LEU A 315 7.51 -23.76 9.89
CA LEU A 315 6.49 -22.76 10.15
C LEU A 315 6.95 -21.72 11.20
N ALA A 316 7.72 -22.14 12.20
CA ALA A 316 8.33 -21.22 13.17
C ALA A 316 9.32 -20.26 12.49
N LEU A 317 10.07 -20.72 11.49
CA LEU A 317 10.99 -19.88 10.71
C LEU A 317 10.24 -18.84 9.87
N GLU A 318 9.15 -19.22 9.22
CA GLU A 318 8.28 -18.27 8.52
C GLU A 318 7.69 -17.23 9.48
N ALA A 319 7.20 -17.67 10.64
CA ALA A 319 6.68 -16.76 11.66
C ALA A 319 7.76 -15.80 12.20
N LEU A 320 9.00 -16.27 12.36
CA LEU A 320 10.14 -15.42 12.73
C LEU A 320 10.44 -14.39 11.64
N GLY A 321 10.54 -14.83 10.37
CA GLY A 321 10.76 -13.94 9.24
C GLY A 321 9.71 -12.84 9.16
N PHE A 322 8.46 -13.20 9.36
CA PHE A 322 7.38 -12.22 9.42
C PHE A 322 7.55 -11.22 10.56
N LYS A 323 7.84 -11.68 11.79
CA LYS A 323 8.04 -10.78 12.94
C LYS A 323 9.22 -9.85 12.73
N LEU A 324 10.31 -10.32 12.13
CA LEU A 324 11.48 -9.48 11.81
C LEU A 324 11.13 -8.41 10.77
N MET A 325 10.41 -8.76 9.70
CA MET A 325 9.99 -7.78 8.69
C MET A 325 9.02 -6.74 9.27
N ARG A 326 8.12 -7.16 10.17
CA ARG A 326 7.27 -6.21 10.91
C ARG A 326 8.05 -5.32 11.88
N LEU A 327 9.10 -5.84 12.51
CA LEU A 327 9.93 -5.07 13.43
C LEU A 327 10.61 -3.89 12.72
N ILE A 328 10.97 -4.07 11.45
CA ILE A 328 11.53 -3.00 10.60
C ILE A 328 10.46 -2.22 9.83
N ASP A 329 9.18 -2.40 10.19
CA ASP A 329 8.02 -1.69 9.64
C ASP A 329 7.85 -1.89 8.13
N MET A 330 7.95 -3.14 7.69
CA MET A 330 7.54 -3.54 6.35
C MET A 330 6.09 -4.02 6.33
N ASP A 331 5.39 -3.63 5.28
CA ASP A 331 4.02 -4.03 4.98
C ASP A 331 4.02 -5.41 4.34
N TYR A 332 3.27 -6.33 4.93
CA TYR A 332 3.11 -7.66 4.37
C TYR A 332 2.12 -7.64 3.21
N ILE A 333 2.43 -8.37 2.13
CA ILE A 333 1.64 -8.40 0.91
C ILE A 333 1.02 -9.77 0.65
N ALA A 334 1.81 -10.84 0.76
CA ALA A 334 1.33 -12.19 0.46
C ALA A 334 2.22 -13.28 1.06
N THR A 335 1.62 -14.44 1.29
CA THR A 335 2.27 -15.69 1.67
C THR A 335 2.30 -16.58 0.46
N ARG A 336 3.47 -17.15 0.19
CA ARG A 336 3.65 -18.31 -0.68
C ARG A 336 3.27 -18.09 -2.16
N LEU A 337 4.26 -17.83 -3.01
CA LEU A 337 4.12 -17.87 -4.47
C LEU A 337 5.01 -18.96 -5.08
N ARG A 338 4.47 -19.72 -6.04
CA ARG A 338 5.19 -20.78 -6.75
C ARG A 338 5.76 -20.29 -8.08
N GLY A 339 6.87 -20.91 -8.49
CA GLY A 339 7.86 -20.47 -9.49
C GLY A 339 7.42 -19.96 -10.87
N LYS A 340 6.13 -19.96 -11.25
CA LYS A 340 5.69 -19.21 -12.45
C LYS A 340 5.44 -17.73 -12.18
N ALA A 341 5.02 -17.35 -10.97
CA ALA A 341 4.70 -15.96 -10.61
C ALA A 341 5.91 -15.15 -10.10
N THR A 342 7.02 -15.80 -9.82
CA THR A 342 8.20 -15.25 -9.11
C THR A 342 9.51 -15.40 -9.89
N GLY A 343 9.44 -15.70 -11.18
CA GLY A 343 10.64 -15.94 -12.00
C GLY A 343 11.44 -17.19 -11.60
N GLY A 344 10.75 -18.25 -11.17
CA GLY A 344 11.35 -19.56 -10.84
C GLY A 344 11.63 -19.80 -9.36
N ALA A 345 11.52 -18.78 -8.49
CA ALA A 345 11.84 -18.90 -7.06
C ALA A 345 10.66 -19.34 -6.19
N GLU A 346 10.90 -20.20 -5.20
CA GLU A 346 9.94 -20.46 -4.11
C GLU A 346 10.07 -19.33 -3.09
N VAL A 347 9.00 -18.58 -2.87
CA VAL A 347 8.96 -17.42 -1.96
C VAL A 347 7.92 -17.69 -0.90
N ASP A 348 8.31 -17.62 0.37
CA ASP A 348 7.43 -17.92 1.50
C ASP A 348 6.65 -16.69 1.94
N LEU A 349 7.29 -15.52 1.95
CA LEU A 349 6.66 -14.25 2.33
C LEU A 349 7.06 -13.11 1.39
N ILE A 350 6.14 -12.19 1.14
CA ILE A 350 6.38 -10.95 0.38
C ILE A 350 6.03 -9.77 1.26
N PHE A 351 6.96 -8.83 1.32
CA PHE A 351 6.82 -7.58 2.02
C PHE A 351 7.15 -6.40 1.11
N GLU A 352 6.62 -5.23 1.40
CA GLU A 352 7.07 -3.98 0.81
C GLU A 352 7.24 -2.88 1.84
N SER A 353 7.96 -1.82 1.47
CA SER A 353 8.09 -0.63 2.29
C SER A 353 8.28 0.57 1.39
N THR A 354 7.64 1.68 1.73
CA THR A 354 7.75 2.98 1.05
C THR A 354 8.58 3.99 1.85
N ARG A 355 9.14 3.59 3.00
CA ARG A 355 9.72 4.53 3.98
C ARG A 355 10.97 5.29 3.54
N LEU A 356 11.81 4.69 2.70
CA LEU A 356 13.07 5.30 2.24
C LEU A 356 13.10 5.36 0.72
N VAL A 357 12.99 4.18 0.11
CA VAL A 357 12.76 3.94 -1.31
C VAL A 357 11.74 2.83 -1.36
N TYR A 358 10.79 2.89 -2.31
CA TYR A 358 9.92 1.73 -2.53
C TYR A 358 10.80 0.49 -2.69
N SER A 359 10.57 -0.49 -1.83
CA SER A 359 11.31 -1.74 -1.88
C SER A 359 10.38 -2.88 -1.59
N ARG A 360 10.41 -3.90 -2.44
CA ARG A 360 9.70 -5.15 -2.23
C ARG A 360 10.70 -6.24 -1.91
N TRP A 361 10.43 -6.99 -0.87
CA TRP A 361 11.29 -8.04 -0.37
C TRP A 361 10.57 -9.37 -0.52
N GLN A 362 11.21 -10.28 -1.27
CA GLN A 362 10.85 -11.69 -1.25
C GLN A 362 11.68 -12.37 -0.18
N VAL A 363 11.02 -12.99 0.79
CA VAL A 363 11.68 -13.70 1.89
C VAL A 363 11.46 -15.20 1.68
N GLN A 364 12.57 -15.92 1.54
CA GLN A 364 12.58 -17.37 1.55
C GLN A 364 13.14 -17.87 2.89
N CYS A 365 12.40 -18.77 3.51
CA CYS A 365 12.62 -19.35 4.82
C CYS A 365 12.99 -20.82 4.63
N LYS A 366 14.27 -21.17 4.81
CA LYS A 366 14.74 -22.54 4.61
C LYS A 366 15.45 -23.11 5.82
N ILE A 367 15.02 -24.30 6.23
CA ILE A 367 15.75 -25.14 7.19
C ILE A 367 16.70 -26.03 6.41
N LEU A 368 18.00 -25.85 6.65
CA LEU A 368 19.05 -26.62 5.98
C LEU A 368 19.42 -27.87 6.80
N THR A 369 19.52 -27.74 8.13
CA THR A 369 19.68 -28.83 9.12
C THR A 369 19.08 -28.38 10.47
N VAL A 370 18.93 -29.29 11.45
CA VAL A 370 18.37 -28.98 12.81
C VAL A 370 19.12 -27.83 13.51
N SER A 371 20.33 -27.50 13.07
CA SER A 371 21.20 -26.46 13.62
C SER A 371 21.51 -25.28 12.67
N HIS A 372 20.96 -25.24 11.45
CA HIS A 372 21.21 -24.13 10.50
C HIS A 372 19.92 -23.59 9.88
N LEU A 373 19.66 -22.32 10.18
CA LEU A 373 18.52 -21.52 9.72
C LEU A 373 19.00 -20.47 8.72
N MET A 374 18.34 -20.36 7.57
CA MET A 374 18.65 -19.36 6.55
C MET A 374 17.41 -18.58 6.15
N MET A 375 17.51 -17.25 6.22
CA MET A 375 16.51 -16.32 5.73
C MET A 375 17.16 -15.50 4.61
N LEU A 376 16.65 -15.66 3.39
CA LEU A 376 17.18 -15.00 2.20
C LEU A 376 16.23 -13.89 1.76
N PRO A 377 16.48 -12.63 2.16
CA PRO A 377 15.77 -11.50 1.59
C PRO A 377 16.33 -11.18 0.19
N LYS A 378 15.47 -11.15 -0.82
CA LYS A 378 15.79 -10.61 -2.13
C LYS A 378 15.02 -9.30 -2.33
N LYS A 379 15.75 -8.18 -2.38
CA LYS A 379 15.20 -6.89 -2.79
C LYS A 379 14.89 -6.96 -4.28
N LEU A 380 13.63 -6.79 -4.64
CA LEU A 380 13.22 -6.50 -6.01
C LEU A 380 13.40 -4.99 -6.20
N VAL A 381 14.22 -4.63 -7.18
CA VAL A 381 14.42 -3.24 -7.62
C VAL A 381 13.27 -2.84 -8.52
#